data_AF-A0AAD9T8C8-F1
#
_entry.id   AF-A0AAD9T8C8-F1
#
_cell.length_a   1.000
_cell.length_b   1.000
_cell.length_c   1.000
_cell.angle_alpha   90.00
_cell.angle_beta   90.00
_cell.angle_gamma   90.00
#
_symmetry.space_group_name_H-M   'P 1'
#
loop_
_entity.id
_entity.type
_entity.pdbx_description
1 polymer ?
#
loop_
_entity_poly.entity_id
_entity_poly.type
_entity_poly.pdbx_seq_one_letter_code
_entity_poly.pdbx_strand_id
1 'polypeptide(L)'
;MGRDERKDLLARIRGQTVLMPNMRPIFEKYTGDLNPNYQALIPVVNEKLESLEPNQKRLAKLKKADFALFASNWWPHADFDQLRIVTYLAIWLFLWDDVLDEPTGEYADNFEAAQRYRKETVQFLADTLGLSISKEISTVVTYSLSDYVKLLARQLKSTLEYVLALHPSENDSMKRGGFMAGLKNLARQLESAVRWGLRLKPTKKSPPTASHPIIEGFRVIGEELKTAYTVEQRQNFFEDLKFYISTTETEQRFHLDGKLPTLKEYWEVRMGTSAVAACLAMIEFTNKIKGPYQSTNHPLLKTLSDEANIIVVIANDMLSLKKEIVQGCLDSLIPLSVPVYGGVQQAIDQAHTDLLAAVDRFDAEAEKLLSGPNTTDFSDRELRIFVNGCRDCWVGNFNWR
;
A
#
# COMPACT_ATOMS: atom_id res chain seq x y z
N MET A 1 27.63 25.30 -13.30
CA MET A 1 26.51 25.27 -14.26
C MET A 1 26.02 23.84 -14.33
N GLY A 2 25.11 23.46 -13.42
CA GLY A 2 24.62 22.09 -13.29
C GLY A 2 23.66 21.78 -14.42
N ARG A 3 23.95 20.73 -15.20
CA ARG A 3 22.98 20.14 -16.12
C ARG A 3 21.77 19.69 -15.32
N ASP A 4 20.58 19.96 -15.83
CA ASP A 4 19.31 19.58 -15.20
C ASP A 4 19.16 18.05 -15.33
N GLU A 5 19.57 17.31 -14.28
CA GLU A 5 19.61 15.85 -14.25
C GLU A 5 18.27 15.21 -14.67
N ARG A 6 17.15 15.86 -14.35
CA ARG A 6 15.80 15.44 -14.76
C ARG A 6 15.64 15.53 -16.27
N LYS A 7 16.01 16.66 -16.89
CA LYS A 7 15.95 16.81 -18.35
C LYS A 7 16.85 15.82 -19.08
N ASP A 8 18.05 15.60 -18.58
CA ASP A 8 18.99 14.65 -19.16
C ASP A 8 18.46 13.21 -19.08
N LEU A 9 17.91 12.82 -17.93
CA LEU A 9 17.30 11.50 -17.74
C LEU A 9 16.06 11.32 -18.63
N LEU A 10 15.16 12.30 -18.66
CA LEU A 10 13.98 12.26 -19.53
C LEU A 10 14.37 12.12 -21.00
N ALA A 11 15.40 12.84 -21.46
CA ALA A 11 15.89 12.76 -22.83
C ALA A 11 16.49 11.38 -23.17
N ARG A 12 17.10 10.68 -22.20
CA ARG A 12 17.61 9.32 -22.38
C ARG A 12 16.49 8.28 -22.54
N ILE A 13 15.34 8.52 -21.90
CA ILE A 13 14.21 7.58 -21.86
C ILE A 13 13.20 7.85 -22.97
N ARG A 14 12.83 9.11 -23.18
CA ARG A 14 11.75 9.50 -24.10
C ARG A 14 12.12 9.16 -25.55
N GLY A 15 11.21 8.49 -26.24
CA GLY A 15 11.38 8.09 -27.65
C GLY A 15 12.06 6.73 -27.84
N GLN A 16 12.52 6.08 -26.76
CA GLN A 16 13.03 4.71 -26.83
C GLN A 16 11.90 3.72 -27.15
N THR A 17 12.24 2.68 -27.90
CA THR A 17 11.39 1.49 -28.08
C THR A 17 11.90 0.40 -27.16
N VAL A 18 11.02 -0.16 -26.34
CA VAL A 18 11.31 -1.22 -25.38
C VAL A 18 10.31 -2.35 -25.51
N LEU A 19 10.71 -3.56 -25.15
CA LEU A 19 9.85 -4.72 -25.05
C LEU A 19 9.33 -4.83 -23.62
N MET A 20 8.01 -4.74 -23.45
CA MET A 20 7.37 -5.06 -22.18
C MET A 20 7.26 -6.59 -22.04
N PRO A 21 7.78 -7.19 -20.95
CA PRO A 21 7.60 -8.62 -20.73
C PRO A 21 6.12 -8.98 -20.55
N ASN A 22 5.76 -10.19 -20.97
CA ASN A 22 4.44 -10.73 -20.72
C ASN A 22 4.32 -11.14 -19.25
N MET A 23 3.60 -10.34 -18.46
CA MET A 23 3.37 -10.62 -17.05
C MET A 23 2.23 -11.62 -16.79
N ARG A 24 1.45 -12.02 -17.80
CA ARG A 24 0.31 -12.95 -17.62
C ARG A 24 0.68 -14.28 -16.95
N PRO A 25 1.78 -14.95 -17.32
CA PRO A 25 2.18 -16.22 -16.69
C PRO A 25 2.47 -16.10 -15.18
N ILE A 26 2.76 -14.89 -14.70
CA ILE A 26 3.04 -14.66 -13.28
C ILE A 26 1.80 -14.91 -12.43
N PHE A 27 0.63 -14.47 -12.91
CA PHE A 27 -0.60 -14.46 -12.13
C PHE A 27 -1.67 -15.44 -12.62
N GLU A 28 -1.55 -16.03 -13.82
CA GLU A 28 -2.56 -16.95 -14.36
C GLU A 28 -2.74 -18.24 -13.54
N LYS A 29 -1.74 -18.60 -12.72
CA LYS A 29 -1.80 -19.75 -11.82
C LYS A 29 -2.69 -19.50 -10.58
N TYR A 30 -3.05 -18.25 -10.30
CA TYR A 30 -3.93 -17.88 -9.19
C TYR A 30 -5.35 -17.63 -9.69
N THR A 31 -6.34 -17.91 -8.84
CA THR A 31 -7.75 -17.64 -9.13
C THR A 31 -8.00 -16.15 -9.06
N GLY A 32 -8.07 -15.47 -10.22
CA GLY A 32 -8.45 -14.07 -10.33
C GLY A 32 -9.94 -13.94 -10.65
N ASP A 33 -10.81 -14.29 -9.69
CA ASP A 33 -12.25 -14.16 -9.88
C ASP A 33 -12.64 -12.67 -9.96
N LEU A 34 -13.67 -12.37 -10.76
CA LEU A 34 -14.29 -11.04 -10.77
C LEU A 34 -15.51 -11.08 -9.85
N ASN A 35 -15.62 -10.11 -8.93
CA ASN A 35 -16.79 -10.03 -8.05
C ASN A 35 -18.09 -10.01 -8.87
N PRO A 36 -19.07 -10.88 -8.57
CA PRO A 36 -20.33 -10.96 -9.33
C PRO A 36 -21.13 -9.66 -9.30
N ASN A 37 -20.86 -8.78 -8.34
CA ASN A 37 -21.52 -7.48 -8.21
C ASN A 37 -20.90 -6.36 -9.04
N TYR A 38 -19.84 -6.61 -9.83
CA TYR A 38 -19.16 -5.59 -10.63
C TYR A 38 -20.14 -4.70 -11.43
N GLN A 39 -21.07 -5.31 -12.17
CA GLN A 39 -22.04 -4.57 -12.99
C GLN A 39 -22.99 -3.71 -12.14
N ALA A 40 -23.41 -4.20 -10.97
CA ALA A 40 -24.27 -3.46 -10.06
C ALA A 40 -23.54 -2.31 -9.34
N LEU A 41 -22.20 -2.41 -9.21
CA LEU A 41 -21.37 -1.42 -8.55
C LEU A 41 -21.07 -0.20 -9.45
N ILE A 42 -21.04 -0.37 -10.78
CA ILE A 42 -20.77 0.72 -11.74
C ILE A 42 -21.63 1.98 -11.51
N PRO A 43 -22.98 1.90 -11.43
CA PRO A 43 -23.80 3.11 -11.20
C PRO A 43 -23.50 3.78 -9.86
N VAL A 44 -23.24 3.01 -8.80
CA VAL A 44 -22.90 3.51 -7.46
C VAL A 44 -21.58 4.28 -7.48
N VAL A 45 -20.58 3.75 -8.18
CA VAL A 45 -19.28 4.41 -8.36
C VAL A 45 -19.43 5.69 -9.18
N ASN A 46 -20.20 5.66 -10.27
CA ASN A 46 -20.41 6.84 -11.11
C ASN A 46 -21.08 7.99 -10.34
N GLU A 47 -22.12 7.71 -9.55
CA GLU A 47 -22.77 8.69 -8.69
C GLU A 47 -21.80 9.25 -7.65
N LYS A 48 -20.98 8.39 -7.03
CA LYS A 48 -19.96 8.84 -6.08
C LYS A 48 -18.95 9.78 -6.73
N LEU A 49 -18.45 9.45 -7.92
CA LEU A 49 -17.51 10.31 -8.65
C LEU A 49 -18.14 11.64 -9.05
N GLU A 50 -19.40 11.64 -9.51
CA GLU A 50 -20.16 12.86 -9.82
C GLU A 50 -20.30 13.80 -8.62
N SER A 51 -20.43 13.24 -7.42
CA SER A 51 -20.52 14.02 -6.17
C SER A 51 -19.19 14.67 -5.75
N LEU A 52 -18.05 14.13 -6.22
CA LEU A 52 -16.71 14.56 -5.81
C LEU A 52 -16.01 15.45 -6.84
N GLU A 53 -16.25 15.23 -8.14
CA GLU A 53 -15.52 15.90 -9.21
C GLU A 53 -16.46 16.74 -10.10
N PRO A 54 -16.57 18.05 -9.86
CA PRO A 54 -17.42 18.92 -10.67
C PRO A 54 -16.88 19.16 -12.09
N ASN A 55 -15.57 19.00 -12.32
CA ASN A 55 -14.97 19.20 -13.63
C ASN A 55 -15.28 18.02 -14.56
N GLN A 56 -16.13 18.26 -15.57
CA GLN A 56 -16.60 17.24 -16.50
C GLN A 56 -15.48 16.49 -17.25
N LYS A 57 -14.36 17.15 -17.55
CA LYS A 57 -13.22 16.51 -18.22
C LYS A 57 -12.46 15.56 -17.29
N ARG A 58 -12.23 15.97 -16.04
CA ARG A 58 -11.62 15.10 -15.01
C ARG A 58 -12.56 13.96 -14.64
N LEU A 59 -13.85 14.24 -14.45
CA LEU A 59 -14.87 13.23 -14.19
C LEU A 59 -14.92 12.15 -15.27
N ALA A 60 -14.89 12.53 -16.56
CA ALA A 60 -14.84 11.55 -17.66
C ALA A 60 -13.58 10.66 -17.61
N LYS A 61 -12.44 11.21 -17.20
CA LYS A 61 -11.19 10.45 -17.01
C LYS A 61 -11.31 9.49 -15.82
N LEU A 62 -11.87 9.93 -14.70
CA LEU A 62 -12.09 9.09 -13.51
C LEU A 62 -13.06 7.94 -13.78
N LYS A 63 -14.16 8.19 -14.51
CA LYS A 63 -15.08 7.13 -14.94
C LYS A 63 -14.41 6.09 -15.84
N LYS A 64 -13.49 6.53 -16.71
CA LYS A 64 -12.71 5.62 -17.56
C LYS A 64 -11.70 4.78 -16.76
N ALA A 65 -11.30 5.22 -15.57
CA ALA A 65 -10.44 4.43 -14.69
C ALA A 65 -11.17 3.23 -14.08
N ASP A 66 -12.50 3.14 -14.18
CA ASP A 66 -13.30 1.98 -13.74
C ASP A 66 -12.92 1.44 -12.35
N PHE A 67 -13.13 2.27 -11.31
CA PHE A 67 -12.91 1.86 -9.93
C PHE A 67 -13.82 0.70 -9.48
N ALA A 68 -14.94 0.47 -10.17
CA ALA A 68 -15.77 -0.70 -9.92
C ALA A 68 -15.04 -1.98 -10.33
N LEU A 69 -14.37 -1.98 -11.49
CA LEU A 69 -13.53 -3.10 -11.94
C LEU A 69 -12.32 -3.30 -11.03
N PHE A 70 -11.66 -2.22 -10.60
CA PHE A 70 -10.56 -2.27 -9.63
C PHE A 70 -10.99 -3.04 -8.37
N ALA A 71 -12.01 -2.55 -7.67
CA ALA A 71 -12.44 -3.12 -6.40
C ALA A 71 -12.99 -4.54 -6.57
N SER A 72 -13.69 -4.81 -7.68
CA SER A 72 -14.24 -6.14 -7.96
C SER A 72 -13.17 -7.20 -8.24
N ASN A 73 -11.98 -6.80 -8.67
CA ASN A 73 -10.84 -7.70 -8.83
C ASN A 73 -10.01 -7.82 -7.53
N TRP A 74 -9.91 -6.74 -6.73
CA TRP A 74 -9.16 -6.77 -5.47
C TRP A 74 -9.89 -7.49 -4.34
N TRP A 75 -11.22 -7.39 -4.30
CA TRP A 75 -12.07 -8.03 -3.29
C TRP A 75 -13.17 -8.87 -3.95
N PRO A 76 -12.80 -9.95 -4.66
CA PRO A 76 -13.71 -10.72 -5.50
C PRO A 76 -14.82 -11.43 -4.72
N HIS A 77 -14.60 -11.67 -3.43
CA HIS A 77 -15.52 -12.39 -2.56
C HIS A 77 -16.29 -11.49 -1.58
N ALA A 78 -16.12 -10.16 -1.66
CA ALA A 78 -16.83 -9.23 -0.79
C ALA A 78 -18.33 -9.18 -1.12
N ASP A 79 -19.18 -9.15 -0.09
CA ASP A 79 -20.60 -8.81 -0.24
C ASP A 79 -20.73 -7.36 -0.75
N PHE A 80 -21.88 -7.04 -1.37
CA PHE A 80 -22.11 -5.75 -2.03
C PHE A 80 -21.81 -4.53 -1.13
N ASP A 81 -22.26 -4.55 0.13
CA ASP A 81 -22.04 -3.43 1.05
C ASP A 81 -20.57 -3.26 1.43
N GLN A 82 -19.85 -4.37 1.69
CA GLN A 82 -18.42 -4.31 1.94
C GLN A 82 -17.66 -3.85 0.70
N LEU A 83 -18.01 -4.40 -0.48
CA LEU A 83 -17.42 -4.03 -1.76
C LEU A 83 -17.58 -2.54 -2.05
N ARG A 84 -18.77 -1.97 -1.81
CA ARG A 84 -19.03 -0.54 -1.97
C ARG A 84 -18.09 0.32 -1.11
N ILE A 85 -17.84 -0.09 0.12
CA ILE A 85 -17.02 0.68 1.07
C ILE A 85 -15.53 0.61 0.72
N VAL A 86 -15.00 -0.56 0.35
CA VAL A 86 -13.61 -0.67 -0.13
C VAL A 86 -13.41 0.05 -1.46
N THR A 87 -14.44 0.11 -2.31
CA THR A 87 -14.41 0.91 -3.54
C THR A 87 -14.35 2.40 -3.23
N TYR A 88 -15.11 2.88 -2.24
CA TYR A 88 -15.04 4.27 -1.80
C TYR A 88 -13.68 4.60 -1.19
N LEU A 89 -13.06 3.67 -0.46
CA LEU A 89 -11.69 3.82 0.03
C LEU A 89 -10.69 3.94 -1.11
N ALA A 90 -10.78 3.07 -2.13
CA ALA A 90 -9.93 3.16 -3.30
C ALA A 90 -10.08 4.53 -3.98
N ILE A 91 -11.31 4.94 -4.31
CA ILE A 91 -11.58 6.28 -4.88
C ILE A 91 -10.99 7.39 -4.01
N TRP A 92 -11.18 7.31 -2.69
CA TRP A 92 -10.66 8.30 -1.76
C TRP A 92 -9.14 8.36 -1.79
N LEU A 93 -8.44 7.22 -1.77
CA LEU A 93 -6.97 7.18 -1.84
C LEU A 93 -6.46 7.83 -3.13
N PHE A 94 -6.99 7.46 -4.29
CA PHE A 94 -6.60 8.04 -5.58
C PHE A 94 -6.87 9.54 -5.66
N LEU A 95 -8.05 10.00 -5.23
CA LEU A 95 -8.39 11.43 -5.31
C LEU A 95 -7.68 12.27 -4.27
N TRP A 96 -7.38 11.71 -3.10
CA TRP A 96 -6.60 12.39 -2.07
C TRP A 96 -5.15 12.59 -2.51
N ASP A 97 -4.57 11.57 -3.15
CA ASP A 97 -3.23 11.62 -3.75
C ASP A 97 -3.16 12.65 -4.88
N ASP A 98 -4.13 12.64 -5.80
CA ASP A 98 -4.25 13.59 -6.93
C ASP A 98 -4.29 15.08 -6.50
N VAL A 99 -4.67 15.39 -5.24
CA VAL A 99 -4.64 16.76 -4.70
C VAL A 99 -3.21 17.24 -4.44
N LEU A 100 -2.32 16.31 -4.09
CA LEU A 100 -0.91 16.56 -3.80
C LEU A 100 0.00 16.31 -5.00
N ASP A 101 -0.47 15.55 -5.99
CA ASP A 101 0.31 15.10 -7.14
C ASP A 101 0.46 16.12 -8.27
N GLU A 102 1.65 16.15 -8.85
CA GLU A 102 1.95 16.97 -10.03
C GLU A 102 1.37 16.41 -11.34
N PRO A 103 1.22 17.27 -12.37
CA PRO A 103 1.38 18.73 -12.36
C PRO A 103 0.05 19.46 -12.06
N THR A 104 -0.97 18.75 -11.59
CA THR A 104 -2.36 19.26 -11.54
C THR A 104 -2.97 19.30 -10.15
N GLY A 105 -2.24 18.87 -9.13
CA GLY A 105 -2.69 18.88 -7.75
C GLY A 105 -2.84 20.29 -7.22
N GLU A 106 -3.91 20.52 -6.47
CA GLU A 106 -4.22 21.83 -5.90
C GLU A 106 -3.10 22.35 -4.99
N TYR A 107 -2.42 21.43 -4.29
CA TYR A 107 -1.38 21.76 -3.32
C TYR A 107 0.00 21.20 -3.69
N ALA A 108 0.18 20.68 -4.91
CA ALA A 108 1.43 20.07 -5.36
C ALA A 108 2.64 21.01 -5.16
N ASP A 109 2.50 22.27 -5.59
CA ASP A 109 3.56 23.30 -5.53
C ASP A 109 3.57 24.10 -4.22
N ASN A 110 2.67 23.81 -3.26
CA ASN A 110 2.51 24.60 -2.05
C ASN A 110 2.61 23.72 -0.80
N PHE A 111 3.84 23.61 -0.29
CA PHE A 111 4.15 22.79 0.88
C PHE A 111 3.30 23.15 2.12
N GLU A 112 3.11 24.43 2.41
CA GLU A 112 2.36 24.88 3.60
C GLU A 112 0.87 24.56 3.50
N ALA A 113 0.28 24.71 2.30
CA ALA A 113 -1.10 24.31 2.05
C ALA A 113 -1.27 22.79 2.14
N ALA A 114 -0.36 22.03 1.52
CA ALA A 114 -0.35 20.57 1.60
C ALA A 114 -0.20 20.07 3.05
N GLN A 115 0.62 20.70 3.88
CA GLN A 115 0.74 20.37 5.30
C GLN A 115 -0.56 20.60 6.09
N ARG A 116 -1.28 21.69 5.80
CA ARG A 116 -2.61 21.92 6.40
C ARG A 116 -3.61 20.85 5.96
N TYR A 117 -3.61 20.50 4.67
CA TYR A 117 -4.45 19.44 4.11
C TYR A 117 -4.18 18.07 4.76
N ARG A 118 -2.91 17.66 4.88
CA ARG A 118 -2.51 16.42 5.57
C ARG A 118 -2.94 16.42 7.03
N LYS A 119 -2.67 17.51 7.76
CA LYS A 119 -3.02 17.62 9.19
C LYS A 119 -4.52 17.54 9.43
N GLU A 120 -5.30 18.25 8.63
CA GLU A 120 -6.76 18.18 8.70
C GLU A 120 -7.26 16.77 8.39
N THR A 121 -6.71 16.15 7.33
CA THR A 121 -7.06 14.78 6.96
C THR A 121 -6.84 13.83 8.15
N VAL A 122 -5.65 13.82 8.75
CA VAL A 122 -5.34 12.94 9.89
C VAL A 122 -6.30 13.16 11.05
N GLN A 123 -6.63 14.41 11.38
CA GLN A 123 -7.61 14.71 12.43
C GLN A 123 -8.99 14.16 12.08
N PHE A 124 -9.45 14.38 10.85
CA PHE A 124 -10.75 13.93 10.38
C PHE A 124 -10.88 12.39 10.36
N LEU A 125 -9.84 11.69 9.92
CA LEU A 125 -9.77 10.23 9.96
C LEU A 125 -9.92 9.71 11.40
N ALA A 126 -9.17 10.29 12.36
CA ALA A 126 -9.26 9.88 13.76
C ALA A 126 -10.67 10.10 14.32
N ASP A 127 -11.27 11.27 14.08
CA ASP A 127 -12.58 11.60 14.62
C ASP A 127 -13.69 10.72 14.02
N THR A 128 -13.66 10.48 12.70
CA THR A 128 -14.65 9.61 12.01
C THR A 128 -14.51 8.16 12.44
N LEU A 129 -13.29 7.67 12.63
CA LEU A 129 -13.02 6.36 13.21
C LEU A 129 -13.31 6.29 14.70
N GLY A 130 -13.72 7.38 15.36
CA GLY A 130 -14.04 7.41 16.79
C GLY A 130 -12.83 7.16 17.68
N LEU A 131 -11.67 7.62 17.24
CA LEU A 131 -10.39 7.54 17.94
C LEU A 131 -10.00 8.92 18.48
N SER A 132 -9.13 8.92 19.46
CA SER A 132 -8.50 10.14 19.98
C SER A 132 -7.04 10.17 19.55
N ILE A 133 -6.59 11.27 18.98
CA ILE A 133 -5.16 11.45 18.69
C ILE A 133 -4.43 11.60 20.02
N SER A 134 -3.67 10.57 20.40
CA SER A 134 -2.72 10.63 21.50
C SER A 134 -1.62 11.65 21.20
N LYS A 135 -1.25 12.49 22.17
CA LYS A 135 -0.10 13.42 22.07
C LYS A 135 1.25 12.69 22.06
N GLU A 136 1.27 11.41 22.41
CA GLU A 136 2.45 10.56 22.26
C GLU A 136 2.34 9.89 20.89
N ILE A 137 3.34 10.17 20.05
CA ILE A 137 3.61 9.44 18.81
C ILE A 137 3.77 7.98 19.23
N SER A 138 2.70 7.19 19.10
CA SER A 138 2.78 5.74 19.25
C SER A 138 3.83 5.27 18.26
N THR A 139 4.79 4.49 18.75
CA THR A 139 6.00 4.06 18.02
C THR A 139 5.65 3.72 16.59
N VAL A 140 6.07 4.62 15.69
CA VAL A 140 5.95 4.52 14.25
C VAL A 140 6.25 3.08 13.85
N VAL A 141 5.39 2.48 13.04
CA VAL A 141 5.79 1.37 12.16
C VAL A 141 6.83 1.97 11.22
N THR A 142 8.06 2.11 11.74
CA THR A 142 9.19 2.48 10.92
C THR A 142 9.49 1.23 10.13
N TYR A 143 9.52 1.35 8.80
CA TYR A 143 10.39 0.48 8.04
C TYR A 143 11.81 0.81 8.53
N SER A 144 12.26 0.09 9.55
CA SER A 144 13.61 0.24 10.04
C SER A 144 14.55 -0.03 8.89
N LEU A 145 15.58 0.80 8.75
CA LEU A 145 16.70 0.60 7.83
C LEU A 145 17.22 -0.85 7.91
N SER A 146 17.09 -1.50 9.07
CA SER A 146 17.50 -2.89 9.28
C SER A 146 16.63 -3.91 8.54
N ASP A 147 15.34 -3.63 8.34
CA ASP A 147 14.41 -4.58 7.72
C ASP A 147 14.47 -4.49 6.19
N TYR A 148 14.68 -3.28 5.66
CA TYR A 148 14.97 -3.10 4.23
C TYR A 148 16.42 -3.50 3.87
N VAL A 149 17.43 -3.23 4.71
CA VAL A 149 18.80 -3.76 4.47
C VAL A 149 18.82 -5.28 4.55
N LYS A 150 18.00 -5.92 5.39
CA LYS A 150 17.79 -7.38 5.33
C LYS A 150 17.09 -7.78 4.03
N LEU A 151 16.11 -7.01 3.55
CA LEU A 151 15.40 -7.29 2.29
C LEU A 151 16.33 -7.17 1.07
N LEU A 152 17.09 -6.09 0.95
CA LEU A 152 18.13 -5.86 -0.06
C LEU A 152 19.29 -6.86 0.06
N ALA A 153 19.74 -7.19 1.28
CA ALA A 153 20.75 -8.22 1.49
C ALA A 153 20.21 -9.61 1.10
N ARG A 154 18.92 -9.89 1.30
CA ARG A 154 18.24 -11.08 0.77
C ARG A 154 18.11 -11.03 -0.76
N GLN A 155 17.86 -9.86 -1.36
CA GLN A 155 17.75 -9.62 -2.80
C GLN A 155 19.11 -9.82 -3.53
N LEU A 156 20.20 -9.33 -2.93
CA LEU A 156 21.57 -9.58 -3.39
C LEU A 156 21.99 -11.05 -3.20
N LYS A 157 21.60 -11.65 -2.07
CA LYS A 157 21.91 -13.06 -1.77
C LYS A 157 21.15 -14.02 -2.69
N SER A 158 19.88 -13.77 -3.01
CA SER A 158 19.10 -14.62 -3.93
C SER A 158 19.57 -14.50 -5.39
N THR A 159 20.02 -13.32 -5.81
CA THR A 159 20.62 -13.12 -7.15
C THR A 159 21.95 -13.87 -7.26
N LEU A 160 22.76 -13.90 -6.18
CA LEU A 160 23.98 -14.72 -6.13
C LEU A 160 23.67 -16.22 -6.04
N GLU A 161 22.67 -16.64 -5.25
CA GLU A 161 22.28 -18.04 -5.10
C GLU A 161 21.64 -18.61 -6.38
N TYR A 162 20.91 -17.80 -7.15
CA TYR A 162 20.36 -18.16 -8.46
C TYR A 162 21.45 -18.31 -9.54
N VAL A 163 22.50 -17.50 -9.50
CA VAL A 163 23.66 -17.59 -10.42
C VAL A 163 24.61 -18.74 -10.04
N LEU A 164 24.64 -19.15 -8.77
CA LEU A 164 25.58 -20.16 -8.25
C LEU A 164 24.99 -21.56 -8.04
N ALA A 165 23.71 -21.78 -8.34
CA ALA A 165 23.07 -23.09 -8.21
C ALA A 165 23.41 -24.06 -9.37
N LEU A 166 24.67 -24.49 -9.45
CA LEU A 166 25.11 -25.79 -9.96
C LEU A 166 25.69 -26.60 -8.77
N HIS A 167 24.83 -27.46 -8.20
CA HIS A 167 25.04 -28.56 -7.23
C HIS A 167 25.56 -28.28 -5.78
N PRO A 168 25.17 -29.12 -4.78
CA PRO A 168 25.18 -28.81 -3.34
C PRO A 168 26.19 -29.61 -2.49
N SER A 169 26.41 -29.19 -1.22
CA SER A 169 26.74 -30.07 -0.09
C SER A 169 26.54 -29.41 1.30
N GLU A 170 26.39 -30.26 2.34
CA GLU A 170 25.77 -30.07 3.68
C GLU A 170 26.65 -29.54 4.86
N ASN A 171 25.92 -29.26 5.98
CA ASN A 171 26.25 -29.20 7.43
C ASN A 171 27.11 -28.02 7.95
N ASP A 172 26.95 -27.45 9.16
CA ASP A 172 26.60 -27.96 10.50
C ASP A 172 26.13 -26.80 11.46
N SER A 173 26.16 -27.00 12.78
CA SER A 173 25.12 -26.66 13.77
C SER A 173 25.36 -25.52 14.81
N MET A 174 24.24 -25.08 15.42
CA MET A 174 23.95 -24.69 16.83
C MET A 174 24.64 -23.50 17.56
N LYS A 175 23.83 -22.53 18.10
CA LYS A 175 23.52 -22.32 19.55
C LYS A 175 22.76 -21.01 19.86
N ARG A 176 21.88 -21.08 20.88
CA ARG A 176 21.01 -20.01 21.44
C ARG A 176 21.62 -19.35 22.69
N GLY A 177 21.19 -18.12 22.98
CA GLY A 177 21.20 -17.56 24.34
C GLY A 177 20.71 -16.10 24.41
N GLY A 178 19.64 -15.84 25.16
CA GLY A 178 19.31 -14.48 25.64
C GLY A 178 17.87 -13.98 25.46
N PHE A 179 16.84 -14.72 25.91
CA PHE A 179 15.45 -14.23 25.93
C PHE A 179 14.87 -14.32 27.34
N MET A 180 14.95 -13.24 28.13
CA MET A 180 14.17 -13.09 29.38
C MET A 180 14.12 -11.66 29.97
N ALA A 181 14.62 -10.63 29.27
CA ALA A 181 14.52 -9.24 29.72
C ALA A 181 13.39 -8.42 29.04
N GLY A 182 12.90 -8.85 27.88
CA GLY A 182 11.89 -8.10 27.10
C GLY A 182 10.42 -8.29 27.54
N LEU A 183 10.11 -9.40 28.24
CA LEU A 183 8.74 -9.79 28.57
C LEU A 183 8.08 -8.92 29.66
N LYS A 184 8.86 -8.26 30.53
CA LYS A 184 8.33 -7.43 31.62
C LYS A 184 7.97 -5.99 31.20
N ASN A 185 8.36 -5.55 30.01
CA ASN A 185 7.97 -4.23 29.49
C ASN A 185 6.68 -4.31 28.65
N LEU A 186 6.46 -5.43 27.92
CA LEU A 186 5.25 -5.63 27.11
C LEU A 186 3.98 -5.74 27.98
N ALA A 187 4.06 -6.43 29.12
CA ALA A 187 2.91 -6.62 30.02
C ALA A 187 2.40 -5.31 30.65
N ARG A 188 3.30 -4.35 30.94
CA ARG A 188 2.93 -3.04 31.50
C ARG A 188 2.28 -2.11 30.46
N GLN A 189 2.68 -2.24 29.20
CA GLN A 189 2.08 -1.45 28.10
C GLN A 189 0.66 -1.95 27.76
N LEU A 190 0.43 -3.26 27.83
CA LEU A 190 -0.89 -3.86 27.64
C LEU A 190 -1.90 -3.46 28.74
N GLU A 191 -1.48 -3.44 30.01
CA GLU A 191 -2.35 -2.98 31.11
C GLU A 191 -2.75 -1.50 30.98
N SER A 192 -1.87 -0.64 30.46
CA SER A 192 -2.20 0.77 30.23
C SER A 192 -3.22 0.98 29.12
N ALA A 193 -3.18 0.17 28.04
CA ALA A 193 -4.11 0.25 26.93
C ALA A 193 -5.54 -0.19 27.32
N VAL A 194 -5.65 -1.27 28.11
CA VAL A 194 -6.94 -1.79 28.60
C VAL A 194 -7.63 -0.79 29.55
N ARG A 195 -6.86 -0.09 30.39
CA ARG A 195 -7.38 0.93 31.31
C ARG A 195 -7.88 2.19 30.59
N TRP A 196 -7.38 2.45 29.38
CA TRP A 196 -7.74 3.61 28.56
C TRP A 196 -9.06 3.40 27.81
N GLY A 197 -9.28 2.19 27.28
CA GLY A 197 -10.54 1.82 26.60
C GLY A 197 -11.77 1.87 27.50
N LEU A 198 -11.61 1.73 28.83
CA LEU A 198 -12.71 1.72 29.80
C LEU A 198 -13.16 3.12 30.27
N ARG A 199 -12.51 4.23 29.85
CA ARG A 199 -12.80 5.59 30.35
C ARG A 199 -13.44 6.57 29.35
N LEU A 200 -13.64 6.18 28.09
CA LEU A 200 -14.29 7.06 27.12
C LEU A 200 -15.81 6.85 27.14
N LYS A 201 -16.54 7.80 27.74
CA LYS A 201 -17.97 7.97 27.47
C LYS A 201 -18.12 8.38 25.99
N PRO A 202 -18.95 7.69 25.19
CA PRO A 202 -19.08 8.01 23.77
C PRO A 202 -19.77 9.36 23.60
N THR A 203 -19.03 10.38 23.15
CA THR A 203 -19.63 11.64 22.72
C THR A 203 -20.25 11.44 21.35
N LYS A 204 -21.59 11.41 21.31
CA LYS A 204 -22.48 11.25 20.13
C LYS A 204 -22.38 12.35 19.05
N LYS A 205 -21.32 13.15 18.99
CA LYS A 205 -21.19 14.20 17.97
C LYS A 205 -20.34 13.67 16.82
N SER A 206 -20.94 13.49 15.65
CA SER A 206 -20.21 13.30 14.40
C SER A 206 -19.18 14.42 14.24
N PRO A 207 -18.00 14.15 13.66
CA PRO A 207 -17.02 15.20 13.41
C PRO A 207 -17.64 16.33 12.59
N PRO A 208 -17.18 17.58 12.77
CA PRO A 208 -17.61 18.68 11.90
C PRO A 208 -17.33 18.34 10.43
N THR A 209 -18.03 19.00 9.52
CA THR A 209 -17.78 18.87 8.08
C THR A 209 -16.34 19.30 7.77
N ALA A 210 -15.62 18.50 6.99
CA ALA A 210 -14.25 18.85 6.58
C ALA A 210 -14.27 20.06 5.64
N SER A 211 -13.16 20.80 5.61
CA SER A 211 -12.97 21.97 4.76
C SER A 211 -12.90 21.60 3.27
N HIS A 212 -12.42 20.39 2.97
CA HIS A 212 -12.20 19.90 1.61
C HIS A 212 -13.11 18.70 1.30
N PRO A 213 -13.80 18.68 0.13
CA PRO A 213 -14.75 17.62 -0.20
C PRO A 213 -14.12 16.22 -0.28
N ILE A 214 -12.86 16.12 -0.71
CA ILE A 214 -12.13 14.85 -0.72
C ILE A 214 -11.86 14.33 0.70
N ILE A 215 -11.53 15.20 1.67
CA ILE A 215 -11.40 14.78 3.09
C ILE A 215 -12.76 14.29 3.60
N GLU A 216 -13.82 15.07 3.35
CA GLU A 216 -15.20 14.72 3.72
C GLU A 216 -15.66 13.39 3.12
N GLY A 217 -15.16 13.06 1.92
CA GLY A 217 -15.42 11.81 1.22
C GLY A 217 -15.14 10.55 2.05
N PHE A 218 -14.23 10.63 3.03
CA PHE A 218 -13.90 9.53 3.94
C PHE A 218 -14.98 9.23 4.98
N ARG A 219 -15.88 10.18 5.29
CA ARG A 219 -16.84 10.02 6.40
C ARG A 219 -17.63 8.72 6.34
N VAL A 220 -18.13 8.36 5.16
CA VAL A 220 -18.92 7.14 4.95
C VAL A 220 -18.09 5.89 5.25
N ILE A 221 -16.81 5.90 4.90
CA ILE A 221 -15.87 4.81 5.17
C ILE A 221 -15.61 4.73 6.68
N GLY A 222 -15.28 5.86 7.30
CA GLY A 222 -14.97 5.95 8.73
C GLY A 222 -16.12 5.50 9.63
N GLU A 223 -17.36 5.93 9.36
CA GLU A 223 -18.53 5.54 10.16
C GLU A 223 -18.91 4.07 9.97
N GLU A 224 -18.71 3.50 8.77
CA GLU A 224 -18.91 2.07 8.54
C GLU A 224 -17.85 1.26 9.30
N LEU A 225 -16.57 1.63 9.19
CA LEU A 225 -15.50 0.99 9.93
C LEU A 225 -15.68 1.12 11.44
N LYS A 226 -16.20 2.26 11.92
CA LYS A 226 -16.58 2.47 13.32
C LYS A 226 -17.62 1.48 13.83
N THR A 227 -18.54 1.06 12.96
CA THR A 227 -19.58 0.07 13.25
C THR A 227 -19.03 -1.35 13.12
N ALA A 228 -18.23 -1.60 12.08
CA ALA A 228 -17.76 -2.92 11.70
C ALA A 228 -16.49 -3.39 12.42
N TYR A 229 -15.62 -2.50 12.91
CA TYR A 229 -14.33 -2.89 13.50
C TYR A 229 -14.27 -2.66 15.00
N THR A 230 -13.41 -3.44 15.68
CA THR A 230 -13.03 -3.18 17.07
C THR A 230 -12.29 -1.83 17.19
N VAL A 231 -12.16 -1.29 18.40
CA VAL A 231 -11.33 -0.07 18.62
C VAL A 231 -9.90 -0.30 18.14
N GLU A 232 -9.35 -1.49 18.41
CA GLU A 232 -7.99 -1.87 18.02
C GLU A 232 -7.82 -1.96 16.50
N GLN A 233 -8.74 -2.61 15.79
CA GLN A 233 -8.70 -2.66 14.32
C GLN A 233 -8.78 -1.26 13.70
N ARG A 234 -9.61 -0.38 14.25
CA ARG A 234 -9.69 1.03 13.82
C ARG A 234 -8.39 1.78 14.06
N GLN A 235 -7.78 1.60 15.23
CA GLN A 235 -6.53 2.26 15.58
C GLN A 235 -5.40 1.85 14.62
N ASN A 236 -5.29 0.56 14.31
CA ASN A 236 -4.23 0.09 13.42
C ASN A 236 -4.45 0.53 11.97
N PHE A 237 -5.68 0.43 11.46
CA PHE A 237 -6.03 0.98 10.14
C PHE A 237 -5.75 2.49 10.04
N PHE A 238 -6.04 3.24 11.12
CA PHE A 238 -5.71 4.66 11.21
C PHE A 238 -4.20 4.91 11.15
N GLU A 239 -3.37 4.11 11.83
CA GLU A 239 -1.92 4.24 11.76
C GLU A 239 -1.37 3.90 10.37
N ASP A 240 -1.94 2.91 9.67
CA ASP A 240 -1.59 2.62 8.27
C ASP A 240 -1.88 3.82 7.35
N LEU A 241 -3.08 4.42 7.46
CA LEU A 241 -3.45 5.63 6.70
C LEU A 241 -2.60 6.85 7.07
N LYS A 242 -2.29 7.01 8.35
CA LYS A 242 -1.44 8.11 8.83
C LYS A 242 0.00 7.95 8.35
N PHE A 243 0.50 6.72 8.28
CA PHE A 243 1.80 6.42 7.68
C PHE A 243 1.81 6.82 6.21
N TYR A 244 0.83 6.36 5.42
CA TYR A 244 0.64 6.77 4.01
C TYR A 244 0.66 8.30 3.84
N ILE A 245 -0.20 9.01 4.59
CA ILE A 245 -0.29 10.48 4.54
C ILE A 245 1.06 11.13 4.88
N SER A 246 1.76 10.62 5.90
CA SER A 246 3.05 11.17 6.30
C SER A 246 4.14 10.95 5.25
N THR A 247 4.14 9.81 4.55
CA THR A 247 5.12 9.52 3.50
C THR A 247 4.96 10.40 2.26
N THR A 248 3.74 10.86 1.96
CA THR A 248 3.51 11.84 0.86
C THR A 248 4.16 13.20 1.13
N GLU A 249 4.50 13.53 2.38
CA GLU A 249 5.30 14.73 2.67
C GLU A 249 6.72 14.58 2.11
N THR A 250 7.35 13.43 2.34
CA THR A 250 8.71 13.17 1.87
C THR A 250 8.78 13.18 0.36
N GLU A 251 7.79 12.58 -0.30
CA GLU A 251 7.63 12.61 -1.76
C GLU A 251 7.53 14.05 -2.29
N GLN A 252 6.65 14.86 -1.69
CA GLN A 252 6.50 16.27 -2.07
C GLN A 252 7.79 17.08 -1.86
N ARG A 253 8.58 16.79 -0.81
CA ARG A 253 9.86 17.46 -0.59
C ARG A 253 10.86 17.18 -1.71
N PHE A 254 11.00 15.92 -2.13
CA PHE A 254 11.87 15.59 -3.27
C PHE A 254 11.46 16.37 -4.52
N HIS A 255 10.15 16.44 -4.77
CA HIS A 255 9.59 17.19 -5.87
C HIS A 255 9.94 18.69 -5.79
N LEU A 256 9.60 19.37 -4.69
CA LEU A 256 9.82 20.81 -4.51
C LEU A 256 11.30 21.22 -4.52
N ASP A 257 12.18 20.32 -4.05
CA ASP A 257 13.63 20.52 -4.09
C ASP A 257 14.22 20.28 -5.50
N GLY A 258 13.41 19.82 -6.46
CA GLY A 258 13.82 19.46 -7.81
C GLY A 258 14.76 18.25 -7.87
N LYS A 259 14.83 17.47 -6.79
CA LYS A 259 15.77 16.35 -6.62
C LYS A 259 15.13 15.06 -7.12
N LEU A 260 15.86 14.29 -7.93
CA LEU A 260 15.49 12.89 -8.19
C LEU A 260 15.84 12.03 -6.97
N PRO A 261 14.91 11.24 -6.41
CA PRO A 261 15.25 10.31 -5.36
C PRO A 261 16.20 9.23 -5.88
N THR A 262 17.11 8.77 -5.03
CA THR A 262 17.85 7.52 -5.31
C THR A 262 16.89 6.33 -5.29
N LEU A 263 17.25 5.18 -5.90
CA LEU A 263 16.43 3.97 -5.81
C LEU A 263 16.11 3.56 -4.37
N LYS A 264 17.06 3.77 -3.46
CA LYS A 264 16.85 3.51 -2.04
C LYS A 264 15.78 4.43 -1.44
N GLU A 265 15.90 5.74 -1.65
CA GLU A 265 14.93 6.73 -1.16
C GLU A 265 13.54 6.51 -1.79
N TYR A 266 13.50 6.15 -3.07
CA TYR A 266 12.26 5.77 -3.76
C TYR A 266 11.56 4.62 -3.04
N TRP A 267 12.25 3.52 -2.74
CA TRP A 267 11.64 2.37 -2.06
C TRP A 267 11.21 2.69 -0.63
N GLU A 268 11.96 3.53 0.09
CA GLU A 268 11.62 3.98 1.45
C GLU A 268 10.31 4.80 1.47
N VAL A 269 10.04 5.57 0.41
CA VAL A 269 8.82 6.37 0.28
C VAL A 269 7.68 5.57 -0.35
N ARG A 270 7.93 4.89 -1.46
CA ARG A 270 6.92 4.23 -2.30
C ARG A 270 6.16 3.12 -1.58
N MET A 271 6.82 2.40 -0.67
CA MET A 271 6.14 1.39 0.17
C MET A 271 5.04 1.98 1.06
N GLY A 272 5.14 3.27 1.40
CA GLY A 272 4.08 4.02 2.07
C GLY A 272 3.11 4.67 1.09
N THR A 273 3.60 5.38 0.08
CA THR A 273 2.76 6.17 -0.84
C THR A 273 1.94 5.32 -1.81
N SER A 274 2.25 4.02 -1.98
CA SER A 274 1.44 3.10 -2.80
C SER A 274 0.03 2.84 -2.25
N ALA A 275 -0.21 3.14 -0.97
CA ALA A 275 -1.44 2.84 -0.23
C ALA A 275 -1.88 1.36 -0.22
N VAL A 276 -1.07 0.44 -0.73
CA VAL A 276 -1.43 -0.99 -0.83
C VAL A 276 -1.68 -1.60 0.54
N ALA A 277 -0.88 -1.22 1.55
CA ALA A 277 -1.09 -1.67 2.93
C ALA A 277 -2.50 -1.34 3.45
N ALA A 278 -3.00 -0.13 3.17
CA ALA A 278 -4.35 0.28 3.56
C ALA A 278 -5.44 -0.48 2.78
N CYS A 279 -5.17 -0.92 1.55
CA CYS A 279 -6.08 -1.80 0.82
C CYS A 279 -6.06 -3.24 1.37
N LEU A 280 -4.89 -3.80 1.67
CA LEU A 280 -4.74 -5.14 2.24
C LEU A 280 -5.40 -5.23 3.63
N ALA A 281 -5.35 -4.15 4.42
CA ALA A 281 -6.09 -4.00 5.68
C ALA A 281 -7.58 -4.33 5.57
N MET A 282 -8.18 -4.11 4.41
CA MET A 282 -9.61 -4.32 4.16
C MET A 282 -9.97 -5.78 3.89
N ILE A 283 -8.98 -6.69 3.82
CA ILE A 283 -9.26 -8.13 3.76
C ILE A 283 -10.03 -8.58 5.01
N GLU A 284 -9.66 -8.09 6.21
CA GLU A 284 -10.40 -8.37 7.43
C GLU A 284 -11.84 -7.84 7.37
N PHE A 285 -12.04 -6.61 6.85
CA PHE A 285 -13.35 -5.96 6.73
C PHE A 285 -14.28 -6.73 5.79
N THR A 286 -13.78 -7.03 4.59
CA THR A 286 -14.57 -7.70 3.54
C THR A 286 -14.94 -9.13 3.92
N ASN A 287 -14.13 -9.78 4.75
CA ASN A 287 -14.37 -11.13 5.25
C ASN A 287 -14.96 -11.18 6.67
N LYS A 288 -15.27 -10.01 7.27
CA LYS A 288 -15.87 -9.87 8.60
C LYS A 288 -15.05 -10.55 9.72
N ILE A 289 -13.73 -10.58 9.57
CA ILE A 289 -12.79 -11.13 10.55
C ILE A 289 -12.74 -10.20 11.77
N LYS A 290 -12.86 -10.78 12.97
CA LYS A 290 -12.87 -10.06 14.24
C LYS A 290 -11.70 -10.52 15.10
N GLY A 291 -10.96 -9.58 15.67
CA GLY A 291 -9.85 -9.90 16.56
C GLY A 291 -8.89 -8.74 16.73
N PRO A 292 -7.74 -8.97 17.38
CA PRO A 292 -6.59 -8.09 17.22
C PRO A 292 -6.26 -7.95 15.73
N TYR A 293 -5.83 -6.77 15.30
CA TYR A 293 -5.51 -6.53 13.89
C TYR A 293 -4.18 -7.20 13.57
N GLN A 294 -4.23 -8.30 12.84
CA GLN A 294 -3.06 -9.17 12.64
C GLN A 294 -2.37 -8.89 11.30
N SER A 295 -3.12 -8.40 10.31
CA SER A 295 -2.70 -8.17 8.92
C SER A 295 -1.28 -7.60 8.77
N THR A 296 -0.94 -6.58 9.57
CA THR A 296 0.36 -5.90 9.51
C THR A 296 1.13 -5.87 10.83
N ASN A 297 0.53 -6.34 11.94
CA ASN A 297 1.16 -6.34 13.27
C ASN A 297 1.88 -7.65 13.60
N HIS A 298 1.46 -8.78 13.03
CA HIS A 298 2.20 -10.03 13.22
C HIS A 298 3.36 -10.11 12.20
N PRO A 299 4.61 -10.40 12.60
CA PRO A 299 5.77 -10.34 11.70
C PRO A 299 5.64 -11.15 10.40
N LEU A 300 5.03 -12.34 10.47
CA LEU A 300 4.82 -13.18 9.28
C LEU A 300 3.77 -12.58 8.33
N LEU A 301 2.67 -12.04 8.86
CA LEU A 301 1.61 -11.43 8.07
C LEU A 301 2.06 -10.09 7.47
N LYS A 302 2.86 -9.34 8.23
CA LYS A 302 3.53 -8.14 7.73
C LYS A 302 4.46 -8.47 6.56
N THR A 303 5.29 -9.52 6.69
CA THR A 303 6.21 -9.91 5.61
C THR A 303 5.44 -10.25 4.33
N LEU A 304 4.32 -10.97 4.43
CA LEU A 304 3.45 -11.24 3.28
C LEU A 304 2.83 -9.98 2.68
N SER A 305 2.36 -9.06 3.54
CA SER A 305 1.81 -7.78 3.10
C SER A 305 2.85 -6.90 2.40
N ASP A 306 4.08 -6.90 2.90
CA ASP A 306 5.20 -6.17 2.31
C ASP A 306 5.54 -6.73 0.91
N GLU A 307 5.62 -8.06 0.75
CA GLU A 307 5.85 -8.66 -0.57
C GLU A 307 4.68 -8.41 -1.54
N ALA A 308 3.42 -8.49 -1.07
CA ALA A 308 2.26 -8.12 -1.88
C ALA A 308 2.32 -6.66 -2.35
N ASN A 309 2.74 -5.73 -1.48
CA ASN A 309 2.94 -4.32 -1.83
C ASN A 309 4.04 -4.16 -2.88
N ILE A 310 5.18 -4.84 -2.72
CA ILE A 310 6.28 -4.83 -3.70
C ILE A 310 5.79 -5.32 -5.08
N ILE A 311 5.05 -6.42 -5.13
CA ILE A 311 4.48 -6.96 -6.38
C ILE A 311 3.61 -5.90 -7.07
N VAL A 312 2.71 -5.25 -6.33
CA VAL A 312 1.83 -4.21 -6.86
C VAL A 312 2.61 -3.00 -7.36
N VAL A 313 3.59 -2.52 -6.59
CA VAL A 313 4.42 -1.35 -6.94
C VAL A 313 5.21 -1.62 -8.22
N ILE A 314 5.94 -2.73 -8.31
CA ILE A 314 6.75 -3.04 -9.50
C ILE A 314 5.86 -3.15 -10.73
N ALA A 315 4.74 -3.89 -10.61
CA ALA A 315 3.81 -4.05 -11.70
C ALA A 315 3.22 -2.70 -12.14
N ASN A 316 2.81 -1.86 -11.19
CA ASN A 316 2.25 -0.54 -11.47
C ASN A 316 3.25 0.31 -12.25
N ASP A 317 4.46 0.51 -11.73
CA ASP A 317 5.49 1.37 -12.32
C ASP A 317 5.97 0.85 -13.71
N MET A 318 5.96 -0.46 -13.95
CA MET A 318 6.21 -1.01 -15.29
C MET A 318 5.10 -0.66 -16.29
N LEU A 319 3.84 -0.66 -15.84
CA LEU A 319 2.67 -0.44 -16.70
C LEU A 319 2.35 1.03 -16.92
N SER A 320 2.55 1.85 -15.89
CA SER A 320 2.36 3.29 -15.92
C SER A 320 3.51 4.02 -16.61
N LEU A 321 4.67 3.37 -16.83
CA LEU A 321 5.87 3.98 -17.41
C LEU A 321 5.59 4.93 -18.59
N LYS A 322 4.80 4.49 -19.57
CA LYS A 322 4.50 5.33 -20.74
C LYS A 322 3.73 6.59 -20.36
N LYS A 323 2.74 6.46 -19.47
CA LYS A 323 1.94 7.59 -18.95
C LYS A 323 2.84 8.55 -18.17
N GLU A 324 3.68 8.03 -17.28
CA GLU A 324 4.59 8.81 -16.43
C GLU A 324 5.59 9.62 -17.26
N ILE A 325 6.23 9.00 -18.25
CA ILE A 325 7.18 9.69 -19.16
C ILE A 325 6.50 10.76 -20.02
N VAL A 326 5.23 10.59 -20.37
CA VAL A 326 4.45 11.65 -21.05
C VAL A 326 4.22 12.83 -20.12
N GLN A 327 3.93 12.57 -18.84
CA GLN A 327 3.71 13.59 -17.81
C GLN A 327 5.01 14.22 -17.29
N GLY A 328 6.17 13.62 -17.55
CA GLY A 328 7.46 14.08 -17.03
C GLY A 328 7.73 13.62 -15.60
N CYS A 329 6.91 12.70 -15.08
CA CYS A 329 7.10 12.07 -13.77
C CYS A 329 8.24 11.06 -13.89
N LEU A 330 9.41 11.38 -13.31
CA LEU A 330 10.59 10.53 -13.33
C LEU A 330 10.84 9.84 -11.99
N ASP A 331 10.07 10.16 -10.95
CA ASP A 331 10.22 9.62 -9.60
C ASP A 331 9.55 8.23 -9.48
N SER A 332 9.86 7.36 -10.45
CA SER A 332 9.28 6.02 -10.65
C SER A 332 10.40 4.98 -10.78
N LEU A 333 10.10 3.71 -10.49
CA LEU A 333 11.09 2.63 -10.42
C LEU A 333 11.93 2.54 -11.69
N ILE A 334 11.29 2.54 -12.87
CA ILE A 334 12.00 2.33 -14.14
C ILE A 334 12.91 3.51 -14.48
N PRO A 335 12.44 4.78 -14.51
CA PRO A 335 13.34 5.91 -14.78
C PRO A 335 14.54 5.99 -13.84
N LEU A 336 14.31 5.79 -12.53
CA LEU A 336 15.38 5.84 -11.51
C LEU A 336 16.37 4.68 -11.63
N SER A 337 15.96 3.58 -12.26
CA SER A 337 16.79 2.40 -12.52
C SER A 337 17.69 2.57 -13.75
N VAL A 338 17.36 3.45 -14.70
CA VAL A 338 18.13 3.65 -15.94
C VAL A 338 19.60 4.04 -15.71
N PRO A 339 19.95 4.95 -14.79
CA PRO A 339 21.34 5.26 -14.48
C PRO A 339 22.11 4.07 -13.87
N VAL A 340 21.41 3.14 -13.21
CA VAL A 340 22.00 1.98 -12.51
C VAL A 340 22.27 0.83 -13.48
N TYR A 341 21.30 0.51 -14.33
CA TYR A 341 21.39 -0.62 -15.27
C TYR A 341 21.80 -0.24 -16.69
N GLY A 342 22.02 1.05 -16.94
CA GLY A 342 22.57 1.58 -18.19
C GLY A 342 21.55 1.90 -19.28
N GLY A 343 20.34 1.34 -19.23
CA GLY A 343 19.30 1.58 -20.24
C GLY A 343 17.90 1.21 -19.78
N VAL A 344 16.89 1.66 -20.56
CA VAL A 344 15.46 1.47 -20.25
C VAL A 344 15.07 0.00 -20.33
N GLN A 345 15.57 -0.73 -21.33
CA GLN A 345 15.29 -2.16 -21.46
C GLN A 345 15.87 -2.95 -20.27
N GLN A 346 17.12 -2.67 -19.89
CA GLN A 346 17.76 -3.35 -18.76
C GLN A 346 17.05 -3.04 -17.43
N ALA A 347 16.58 -1.81 -17.24
CA ALA A 347 15.77 -1.44 -16.07
C ALA A 347 14.44 -2.21 -16.03
N ILE A 348 13.78 -2.37 -17.17
CA ILE A 348 12.55 -3.18 -17.31
C ILE A 348 12.81 -4.66 -17.03
N ASP A 349 13.88 -5.21 -17.60
CA ASP A 349 14.24 -6.63 -17.45
C ASP A 349 14.57 -6.94 -15.98
N GLN A 350 15.26 -6.02 -15.30
CA GLN A 350 15.53 -6.14 -13.88
C GLN A 350 14.25 -6.02 -13.04
N ALA A 351 13.39 -5.03 -13.30
CA ALA A 351 12.12 -4.89 -12.59
C ALA A 351 11.25 -6.14 -12.74
N HIS A 352 11.22 -6.75 -13.93
CA HIS A 352 10.54 -8.02 -14.15
C HIS A 352 11.15 -9.17 -13.36
N THR A 353 12.48 -9.24 -13.27
CA THR A 353 13.19 -10.23 -12.44
C THR A 353 12.84 -10.04 -10.95
N ASP A 354 12.81 -8.80 -10.48
CA ASP A 354 12.47 -8.45 -9.10
C ASP A 354 10.99 -8.77 -8.77
N LEU A 355 10.09 -8.57 -9.74
CA LEU A 355 8.68 -8.95 -9.65
C LEU A 355 8.52 -10.46 -9.47
N LEU A 356 9.19 -11.27 -10.30
CA LEU A 356 9.17 -12.74 -10.18
C LEU A 356 9.70 -13.17 -8.81
N ALA A 357 10.83 -12.59 -8.38
CA ALA A 357 11.42 -12.89 -7.09
C ALA A 357 10.50 -12.50 -5.91
N ALA A 358 9.74 -11.40 -6.01
CA ALA A 358 8.76 -11.02 -5.00
C ALA A 358 7.60 -12.00 -4.91
N VAL A 359 7.11 -12.50 -6.06
CA VAL A 359 6.08 -13.55 -6.10
C VAL A 359 6.57 -14.85 -5.47
N ASP A 360 7.81 -15.28 -5.78
CA ASP A 360 8.39 -16.48 -5.20
C ASP A 360 8.57 -16.36 -3.67
N ARG A 361 9.01 -15.18 -3.18
CA ARG A 361 9.10 -14.91 -1.74
C ARG A 361 7.72 -14.90 -1.08
N PHE A 362 6.73 -14.27 -1.71
CA PHE A 362 5.35 -14.29 -1.22
C PHE A 362 4.84 -15.73 -1.08
N ASP A 363 4.97 -16.55 -2.13
CA ASP A 363 4.52 -17.95 -2.10
C ASP A 363 5.27 -18.77 -1.04
N ALA A 364 6.58 -18.60 -0.91
CA ALA A 364 7.37 -19.30 0.09
C ALA A 364 6.96 -18.93 1.53
N GLU A 365 6.69 -17.65 1.81
CA GLU A 365 6.20 -17.22 3.12
C GLU A 365 4.75 -17.66 3.37
N ALA A 366 3.91 -17.69 2.34
CA ALA A 366 2.55 -18.17 2.41
C ALA A 366 2.51 -19.67 2.77
N GLU A 367 3.34 -20.49 2.12
CA GLU A 367 3.46 -21.92 2.42
C GLU A 367 3.96 -22.14 3.87
N LYS A 368 4.97 -21.38 4.32
CA LYS A 368 5.45 -21.47 5.71
C LYS A 368 4.35 -21.13 6.71
N LEU A 369 3.56 -20.09 6.42
CA LEU A 369 2.48 -19.65 7.30
C LEU A 369 1.32 -20.66 7.35
N LEU A 370 0.98 -21.27 6.22
CA LEU A 370 -0.17 -22.18 6.10
C LEU A 370 0.14 -23.62 6.52
N SER A 371 1.39 -24.06 6.42
CA SER A 371 1.84 -25.42 6.78
C SER A 371 2.55 -25.50 8.13
N GLY A 372 3.09 -24.38 8.62
CA GLY A 372 3.79 -24.30 9.89
C GLY A 372 2.86 -24.25 11.11
N PRO A 373 3.43 -24.28 12.32
CA PRO A 373 2.67 -24.03 13.54
C PRO A 373 2.04 -22.64 13.49
N ASN A 374 0.73 -22.57 13.68
CA ASN A 374 0.02 -21.30 13.73
C ASN A 374 0.41 -20.54 15.01
N THR A 375 1.20 -19.48 14.85
CA THR A 375 1.61 -18.56 15.93
C THR A 375 0.80 -17.27 15.96
N THR A 376 -0.19 -17.15 15.09
CA THR A 376 -1.06 -15.98 14.96
C THR A 376 -2.33 -16.18 15.77
N ASP A 377 -3.09 -15.11 15.97
CA ASP A 377 -4.43 -15.21 16.56
C ASP A 377 -5.53 -15.56 15.53
N PHE A 378 -5.18 -15.72 14.26
CA PHE A 378 -6.11 -16.17 13.22
C PHE A 378 -6.31 -17.68 13.30
N SER A 379 -7.55 -18.14 13.11
CA SER A 379 -7.81 -19.54 12.80
C SER A 379 -7.16 -19.92 11.46
N ASP A 380 -6.92 -21.22 11.24
CA ASP A 380 -6.35 -21.69 9.97
C ASP A 380 -7.21 -21.31 8.75
N ARG A 381 -8.52 -21.13 8.97
CA ARG A 381 -9.44 -20.62 7.94
C ARG A 381 -9.18 -19.14 7.64
N GLU A 382 -9.03 -18.31 8.67
CA GLU A 382 -8.75 -16.88 8.52
C GLU A 382 -7.36 -16.63 7.91
N LEU A 383 -6.36 -17.45 8.25
CA LEU A 383 -5.05 -17.42 7.60
C LEU A 383 -5.14 -17.69 6.10
N ARG A 384 -5.91 -18.71 5.69
CA ARG A 384 -6.15 -18.99 4.26
C ARG A 384 -6.87 -17.84 3.57
N ILE A 385 -7.88 -17.26 4.22
CA ILE A 385 -8.59 -16.08 3.70
C ILE A 385 -7.63 -14.90 3.54
N PHE A 386 -6.76 -14.64 4.51
CA PHE A 386 -5.81 -13.54 4.45
C PHE A 386 -4.79 -13.73 3.31
N VAL A 387 -4.14 -14.89 3.25
CA VAL A 387 -3.15 -15.21 2.20
C VAL A 387 -3.79 -15.12 0.80
N ASN A 388 -4.99 -15.68 0.63
CA ASN A 388 -5.69 -15.61 -0.65
C ASN A 388 -6.15 -14.19 -0.96
N GLY A 389 -6.66 -13.43 0.02
CA GLY A 389 -7.03 -12.02 -0.17
C GLY A 389 -5.84 -11.15 -0.60
N CYS A 390 -4.64 -11.40 -0.07
CA CYS A 390 -3.43 -10.75 -0.56
C CYS A 390 -3.17 -11.10 -2.03
N ARG A 391 -3.30 -12.38 -2.41
CA ARG A 391 -3.20 -12.84 -3.81
C ARG A 391 -4.21 -12.16 -4.71
N ASP A 392 -5.47 -12.13 -4.31
CA ASP A 392 -6.56 -11.48 -5.05
C ASP A 392 -6.25 -10.00 -5.30
N CYS A 393 -5.70 -9.28 -4.31
CA CYS A 393 -5.35 -7.87 -4.47
C CYS A 393 -4.30 -7.65 -5.56
N TRP A 394 -3.17 -8.37 -5.50
CA TRP A 394 -2.10 -8.15 -6.49
C TRP A 394 -2.41 -8.75 -7.86
N VAL A 395 -3.11 -9.90 -7.93
CA VAL A 395 -3.69 -10.44 -9.18
C VAL A 395 -4.68 -9.44 -9.77
N GLY A 396 -5.53 -8.86 -8.92
CA GLY A 396 -6.54 -7.91 -9.33
C GLY A 396 -5.97 -6.61 -9.90
N ASN A 397 -4.81 -6.18 -9.38
CA ASN A 397 -4.05 -5.07 -9.96
C ASN A 397 -3.58 -5.36 -11.40
N PHE A 398 -3.26 -6.63 -11.73
CA PHE A 398 -2.95 -7.02 -13.10
C PHE A 398 -4.17 -7.03 -14.02
N ASN A 399 -5.36 -7.37 -13.50
CA ASN A 399 -6.59 -7.45 -14.27
C ASN A 399 -7.26 -6.09 -14.55
N TRP A 400 -6.98 -5.07 -13.75
CA TRP A 400 -7.59 -3.73 -13.86
C TRP A 400 -7.05 -2.85 -15.01
N ARG A 401 -5.91 -3.22 -15.60
CA ARG A 401 -5.08 -2.43 -16.54
C ARG A 401 -5.79 -1.56 -17.57
#